data_AF-A0A966SNH1-F1
#
_entry.id   AF-A0A966SNH1-F1
#
_cell.length_a   1.000
_cell.length_b   1.000
_cell.length_c   1.000
_cell.angle_alpha   90.00
_cell.angle_beta   90.00
_cell.angle_gamma   90.00
#
_symmetry.space_group_name_H-M   'P 1'
#
loop_
_entity.id
_entity.type
_entity.pdbx_description
1 polymer ?
#
loop_
_entity_poly.entity_id
_entity_poly.type
_entity_poly.pdbx_seq_one_letter_code
_entity_poly.pdbx_strand_id
1 'polypeptide(L)' 'GPTDPAKAPPGSIRREFGSNIMVNAAHASDAVENAQRELGIVKVEANDFKRVVEQFYGAA' A
#
# COMPACT_ATOMS: atom_id res chain seq x y z
N GLY A 1 -6.84 4.96 -5.09
CA GLY A 1 -7.43 5.22 -6.41
C GLY A 1 -8.18 3.98 -6.89
N PRO A 2 -9.11 4.10 -7.85
CA PRO A 2 -9.78 2.99 -8.54
C PRO A 2 -8.82 1.84 -8.96
N THR A 3 -9.32 0.61 -9.03
CA THR A 3 -8.52 -0.59 -9.39
C THR A 3 -7.89 -0.51 -10.77
N ASP A 4 -8.59 0.11 -11.72
CA ASP A 4 -8.10 0.37 -13.07
C ASP A 4 -7.30 1.70 -13.10
N PRO A 5 -5.98 1.66 -13.37
CA PRO A 5 -5.13 2.85 -13.52
C PRO A 5 -5.71 3.93 -14.45
N ALA A 6 -6.34 3.54 -15.56
CA ALA A 6 -6.88 4.48 -16.55
C ALA A 6 -8.01 5.35 -16.00
N LYS A 7 -8.72 4.84 -14.97
CA LYS A 7 -9.81 5.52 -14.27
C LYS A 7 -9.33 6.23 -13.00
N ALA A 8 -8.07 6.04 -12.62
CA ALA A 8 -7.55 6.61 -11.39
C ALA A 8 -7.24 8.12 -11.55
N PRO A 9 -7.54 8.96 -10.54
CA PRO A 9 -7.23 10.39 -10.59
C PRO A 9 -5.73 10.65 -10.72
N PRO A 10 -5.31 11.74 -11.41
CA PRO A 10 -3.92 12.21 -11.43
C PRO A 10 -3.34 12.36 -10.02
N GLY A 11 -2.05 12.07 -9.86
CA GLY A 11 -1.34 12.10 -8.58
C GLY A 11 -1.61 10.90 -7.66
N SER A 12 -2.54 10.00 -8.02
CA SER A 12 -2.74 8.76 -7.26
C SER A 12 -1.73 7.69 -7.69
N ILE A 13 -1.29 6.86 -6.73
CA ILE A 13 -0.27 5.80 -6.97
C ILE A 13 -0.63 4.94 -8.20
N ARG A 14 -1.89 4.51 -8.31
CA ARG A 14 -2.32 3.65 -9.42
C ARG A 14 -2.29 4.37 -10.77
N ARG A 15 -2.54 5.68 -10.81
CA ARG A 15 -2.48 6.48 -12.04
C ARG A 15 -1.04 6.70 -12.51
N GLU A 16 -0.14 6.97 -11.58
CA GLU A 16 1.25 7.30 -11.90
C GLU A 16 2.11 6.07 -12.16
N PHE A 17 1.83 4.94 -11.49
CA PHE A 17 2.72 3.77 -11.50
C PHE A 17 2.06 2.47 -11.97
N GLY A 18 0.74 2.43 -12.15
CA GLY A 18 0.03 1.25 -12.63
C GLY A 18 0.12 1.10 -14.15
N SER A 19 0.43 -0.10 -14.63
CA SER A 19 0.53 -0.38 -16.08
C SER A 19 -0.80 -0.80 -16.69
N ASN A 20 -1.60 -1.58 -15.96
CA ASN A 20 -2.94 -2.02 -16.37
C ASN A 20 -3.74 -2.53 -15.15
N ILE A 21 -4.96 -3.03 -15.36
CA ILE A 21 -5.83 -3.52 -14.27
C ILE A 21 -5.23 -4.68 -13.48
N MET A 22 -4.41 -5.53 -14.12
CA MET A 22 -3.77 -6.69 -13.48
C MET A 22 -2.47 -6.30 -12.76
N VAL A 23 -1.79 -5.25 -13.23
CA VAL A 23 -0.54 -4.71 -12.67
C VAL A 23 -0.76 -3.24 -12.33
N ASN A 24 -1.48 -2.99 -11.23
CA ASN A 24 -1.97 -1.66 -10.86
C ASN A 24 -1.17 -0.98 -9.73
N ALA A 25 0.10 -1.37 -9.55
CA ALA A 25 1.10 -0.83 -8.62
C ALA A 25 0.89 -1.08 -7.13
N ALA A 26 -0.34 -1.01 -6.60
CA ALA A 26 -0.56 -1.10 -5.16
C ALA A 26 -1.84 -1.83 -4.78
N HIS A 27 -1.72 -2.67 -3.75
CA HIS A 27 -2.82 -3.31 -3.03
C HIS A 27 -3.14 -2.53 -1.75
N ALA A 28 -4.42 -2.52 -1.38
CA ALA A 28 -4.90 -2.04 -0.09
C ALA A 28 -6.17 -2.83 0.25
N SER A 29 -6.34 -3.19 1.52
CA SER A 29 -7.56 -3.83 1.99
C SER A 29 -8.76 -2.88 1.82
N ASP A 30 -9.90 -3.44 1.44
CA ASP A 30 -11.14 -2.72 1.12
C ASP A 30 -12.10 -2.59 2.32
N ALA A 31 -11.83 -3.29 3.42
CA ALA A 31 -12.57 -3.23 4.68
C ALA A 31 -11.68 -3.51 5.89
N VAL A 32 -12.14 -3.14 7.09
CA VAL A 32 -11.38 -3.35 8.35
C VAL A 32 -11.18 -4.84 8.63
N GLU A 33 -12.21 -5.65 8.40
CA GLU A 33 -12.18 -7.10 8.59
C GLU A 33 -11.18 -7.76 7.63
N ASN A 34 -11.10 -7.26 6.39
CA ASN A 34 -10.15 -7.72 5.39
C ASN A 34 -8.73 -7.31 5.75
N ALA A 35 -8.53 -6.09 6.27
CA ALA A 35 -7.23 -5.64 6.77
C ALA A 35 -6.73 -6.52 7.91
N GLN A 36 -7.58 -6.81 8.91
CA GLN A 36 -7.22 -7.70 10.03
C GLN A 36 -6.79 -9.08 9.56
N ARG A 37 -7.55 -9.68 8.63
CA ARG A 37 -7.20 -10.99 8.04
C ARG A 37 -5.90 -10.92 7.25
N GLU A 38 -5.78 -9.95 6.35
CA GLU A 38 -4.62 -9.82 5.45
C GLU A 38 -3.33 -9.56 6.23
N LEU A 39 -3.36 -8.69 7.23
CA LEU A 39 -2.22 -8.43 8.11
C LEU A 39 -1.70 -9.71 8.78
N GLY A 40 -2.58 -10.59 9.26
CA GLY A 40 -2.19 -11.88 9.83
C GLY A 40 -1.55 -12.86 8.82
N ILE A 41 -1.83 -12.69 7.52
CA ILE A 41 -1.23 -13.48 6.44
C ILE A 41 0.15 -12.92 6.08
N VAL A 42 0.25 -11.61 5.81
CA VAL A 42 1.49 -10.98 5.35
C VAL A 42 2.49 -10.69 6.46
N LYS A 43 2.01 -10.59 7.72
CA LYS A 43 2.81 -10.38 8.94
C LYS A 43 3.76 -9.19 8.85
N VAL A 44 3.27 -8.07 8.34
CA VAL A 44 4.07 -6.84 8.16
C VAL A 44 4.63 -6.32 9.48
N GLU A 45 3.99 -6.61 10.61
CA GLU A 45 4.44 -6.27 11.95
C GLU A 45 5.73 -6.99 12.37
N ALA A 46 6.09 -8.10 11.72
CA ALA A 46 7.35 -8.80 11.98
C ALA A 46 8.55 -8.13 11.28
N ASN A 47 8.30 -7.12 10.45
CA ASN A 47 9.33 -6.42 9.71
C ASN A 47 9.95 -5.27 10.54
N ASP A 48 11.26 -5.06 10.41
CA ASP A 48 12.00 -4.06 11.19
C ASP A 48 12.12 -2.68 10.52
N PHE A 49 11.48 -2.48 9.37
CA PHE A 49 11.58 -1.24 8.61
C PHE A 49 11.02 -0.03 9.36
N LYS A 50 10.01 -0.22 10.22
CA LYS A 50 9.52 0.85 11.11
C LYS A 50 10.66 1.44 11.95
N ARG A 51 11.47 0.57 12.57
CA ARG A 51 12.63 0.97 13.37
C ARG A 51 13.65 1.74 12.53
N VAL A 52 13.90 1.29 11.30
CA VAL A 52 14.80 1.98 10.36
C VAL A 52 14.28 3.38 10.05
N VAL A 53 13.01 3.52 9.69
CA VAL A 53 12.40 4.83 9.39
C VAL A 53 12.48 5.77 10.60
N GLU A 54 12.16 5.28 11.80
CA GLU A 54 12.25 6.07 13.02
C GLU A 54 13.70 6.49 13.35
N GLN A 55 14.69 5.65 13.08
CA GLN A 55 16.09 5.99 13.28
C GLN A 55 16.57 7.14 12.37
N PHE A 56 16.14 7.14 11.10
CA PHE A 56 16.59 8.14 10.11
C PHE A 56 15.72 9.40 10.09
N TYR A 57 14.44 9.30 10.43
CA TYR A 57 13.46 10.38 10.25
C TYR A 57 12.61 10.68 11.51
N GLY A 58 12.75 9.91 12.59
CA GLY A 58 11.94 10.04 13.81
C GLY A 58 12.43 11.11 14.80
N ALA A 59 13.54 11.80 14.51
CA ALA A 59 13.96 12.96 15.29
C ALA A 59 13.23 14.23 14.80
N ALA A 60 12.05 14.46 15.37
CA ALA A 60 11.37 15.75 15.43
C ALA A 60 10.82 15.96 16.85
#